data_AF-A0AA39KN46-F1
#
_entry.id   AF-A0AA39KN46-F1
#
_cell.length_a   1.000
_cell.length_b   1.000
_cell.length_c   1.000
_cell.angle_alpha   90.00
_cell.angle_beta   90.00
_cell.angle_gamma   90.00
#
_symmetry.space_group_name_H-M   'P 1'
#
loop_
_entity.id
_entity.type
_entity.pdbx_description
1 polymer ?
#
loop_
_entity_poly.entity_id
_entity_poly.type
_entity_poly.pdbx_seq_one_letter_code
_entity_poly.pdbx_strand_id
1 'polypeptide(L)'
;MWIFHYYTFTIHNFSFIQYYRKKHRIITSLHKKSSNMTIQRVIYNTFFKRTSTFLLTIVAGAFIFERTLDIGTDALFDSYNRGKQWKDIKHKYEN
;
A
#
# COMPACT_ATOMS: atom_id res chain seq x y z
N MET A 1 24.39 -48.81 -36.85
CA MET A 1 24.72 -47.39 -37.15
C MET A 1 23.51 -46.45 -37.01
N TRP A 2 22.33 -46.79 -37.54
CA TRP A 2 21.12 -45.95 -37.48
C TRP A 2 20.56 -45.67 -36.07
N ILE A 3 20.64 -46.65 -35.17
CA ILE A 3 20.14 -46.52 -33.79
C ILE A 3 20.92 -45.45 -33.00
N PHE A 4 22.24 -45.39 -33.17
CA PHE A 4 23.08 -44.41 -32.49
C PHE A 4 22.69 -42.97 -32.85
N HIS A 5 22.36 -42.73 -34.13
CA HIS A 5 21.94 -41.41 -34.61
C HIS A 5 20.56 -41.00 -34.06
N TYR A 6 19.65 -41.95 -33.84
CA TYR A 6 18.35 -41.68 -33.23
C TYR A 6 18.48 -41.31 -31.74
N TYR A 7 19.36 -41.99 -31.01
CA TYR A 7 19.63 -41.69 -29.61
C TYR A 7 20.31 -40.32 -29.44
N THR A 8 21.31 -39.99 -30.26
CA THR A 8 21.96 -38.67 -30.20
C THR A 8 20.98 -37.55 -30.57
N PHE A 9 20.13 -37.76 -31.57
CA PHE A 9 19.08 -36.81 -31.95
C PHE A 9 18.05 -36.59 -30.82
N THR A 10 17.62 -37.66 -30.15
CA THR A 10 16.65 -37.58 -29.04
C THR A 10 17.24 -36.87 -27.81
N ILE A 11 18.48 -37.18 -27.44
CA ILE A 11 19.17 -36.54 -26.30
C ILE A 11 19.39 -35.05 -26.55
N HIS A 12 19.72 -34.67 -27.79
CA HIS A 12 19.93 -33.27 -28.15
C HIS A 12 18.61 -32.47 -28.09
N ASN A 13 17.52 -33.02 -28.63
CA ASN A 13 16.19 -32.40 -28.54
C ASN A 13 15.72 -32.26 -27.09
N PHE A 14 15.94 -33.27 -26.24
CA PHE A 14 15.57 -33.21 -24.82
C PHE A 14 16.37 -32.13 -24.06
N SER A 15 17.69 -32.07 -24.28
CA SER A 15 18.55 -31.05 -23.67
C SER A 15 18.16 -29.64 -24.10
N PHE A 16 17.79 -29.46 -25.37
CA PHE A 16 17.28 -28.20 -25.91
C PHE A 16 15.98 -27.81 -25.22
N ILE A 17 14.98 -28.69 -25.15
CA ILE A 17 13.70 -28.44 -24.46
C ILE A 17 13.93 -28.01 -23.00
N GLN A 18 14.83 -28.68 -22.28
CA GLN A 18 15.14 -28.34 -20.89
C GLN A 18 15.80 -26.96 -20.75
N TYR A 19 16.68 -26.60 -21.68
CA TYR A 19 17.30 -25.28 -21.74
C TYR A 19 16.26 -24.17 -21.95
N TYR A 20 15.36 -24.31 -22.93
CA TYR A 20 14.29 -23.32 -23.15
C TYR A 20 13.32 -23.26 -21.97
N ARG A 21 12.98 -24.39 -21.36
CA ARG A 21 12.14 -24.44 -20.15
C ARG A 21 12.78 -23.70 -18.98
N LYS A 22 14.09 -23.89 -18.75
CA LYS A 22 14.84 -23.21 -17.70
C LYS A 22 14.96 -21.71 -17.98
N LYS A 23 15.28 -21.33 -19.22
CA LYS A 23 15.34 -19.94 -19.67
C LYS A 23 13.99 -19.22 -19.48
N HIS A 24 12.88 -19.87 -19.83
CA HIS A 24 11.53 -19.32 -19.64
C HIS A 24 11.18 -19.13 -18.15
N ARG A 25 11.55 -20.08 -17.27
CA ARG A 25 11.42 -19.92 -15.80
C ARG A 25 12.22 -18.73 -15.28
N ILE A 26 13.45 -18.54 -15.77
CA ILE A 26 14.29 -17.42 -15.37
C ILE A 26 13.67 -16.10 -15.81
N ILE A 27 13.25 -15.99 -17.08
CA ILE A 27 12.62 -14.78 -17.63
C ILE A 27 11.34 -14.42 -16.88
N THR A 28 10.45 -15.38 -16.60
CA THR A 28 9.22 -15.14 -15.84
C THR A 28 9.48 -14.74 -14.39
N SER A 29 10.51 -15.31 -13.75
CA SER A 29 10.91 -14.90 -12.40
C SER A 29 11.52 -13.49 -12.34
N LEU A 30 12.28 -13.10 -13.38
CA LEU A 30 12.85 -11.76 -13.51
C LEU A 30 11.75 -10.71 -13.76
N HIS A 31 10.77 -11.03 -14.61
CA HIS A 31 9.63 -10.15 -14.88
C HIS A 31 8.78 -9.90 -13.62
N LYS A 32 8.55 -10.93 -12.79
CA LYS A 32 7.81 -10.79 -11.51
C LYS A 32 8.57 -9.98 -10.46
N LYS A 33 9.91 -9.99 -10.50
CA LYS A 33 10.77 -9.34 -9.50
C LYS A 33 10.90 -7.83 -9.72
N SER A 34 10.62 -7.32 -10.92
CA SER A 34 10.69 -5.89 -11.24
C SER A 34 9.36 -5.17 -10.96
N SER A 35 8.85 -5.22 -9.73
CA SER A 35 7.75 -4.35 -9.31
C SER A 35 8.21 -3.44 -8.18
N ASN A 36 8.48 -2.18 -8.51
CA ASN A 36 8.57 -1.13 -7.50
C ASN A 36 7.20 -1.03 -6.83
N MET A 37 7.13 -1.34 -5.54
CA MET A 37 5.86 -1.30 -4.80
C MET A 37 5.40 0.16 -4.65
N THR A 38 4.38 0.54 -5.40
CA THR A 38 3.72 1.85 -5.26
C THR A 38 3.08 1.96 -3.88
N ILE A 39 3.24 3.10 -3.21
CA ILE A 39 2.65 3.38 -1.89
C ILE A 39 1.14 3.11 -1.88
N GLN A 40 0.44 3.51 -2.95
CA GLN A 40 -1.00 3.24 -3.13
C GLN A 40 -1.34 1.75 -3.06
N ARG A 41 -0.49 0.89 -3.65
CA ARG A 41 -0.68 -0.55 -3.66
C ARG A 41 -0.48 -1.17 -2.28
N VAL A 42 0.47 -0.63 -1.51
CA VAL A 42 0.68 -1.03 -0.12
C VAL A 42 -0.54 -0.64 0.72
N ILE A 43 -0.96 0.61 0.65
CA ILE A 43 -2.11 1.13 1.39
C ILE A 43 -3.38 0.34 1.06
N TYR A 44 -3.65 0.10 -0.22
CA TYR A 44 -4.81 -0.68 -0.66
C TYR A 44 -4.77 -2.11 -0.11
N ASN A 45 -3.64 -2.81 -0.27
CA ASN A 45 -3.51 -4.18 0.19
C ASN A 45 -3.60 -4.33 1.71
N THR A 46 -3.15 -3.32 2.47
CA THR A 46 -3.13 -3.35 3.93
C THR A 46 -4.48 -2.98 4.53
N PHE A 47 -5.11 -1.89 4.07
CA PHE A 47 -6.28 -1.32 4.73
C PHE A 47 -7.58 -1.55 3.96
N PHE A 48 -7.55 -1.46 2.63
CA PHE A 48 -8.76 -1.36 1.81
C PHE A 48 -9.14 -2.64 1.06
N LYS A 49 -8.28 -3.66 1.02
CA LYS A 49 -8.49 -4.87 0.22
C LYS A 49 -9.54 -5.84 0.80
N ARG A 50 -9.66 -5.92 2.13
CA ARG A 50 -10.62 -6.81 2.81
C ARG A 50 -11.67 -5.97 3.53
N THR A 51 -12.95 -6.35 3.41
CA THR A 51 -14.06 -5.62 4.02
C THR A 51 -13.91 -5.48 5.55
N SER A 52 -13.42 -6.52 6.23
CA SER A 52 -13.19 -6.47 7.68
C SER A 52 -12.13 -5.46 8.11
N THR A 53 -10.97 -5.44 7.43
CA THR A 53 -9.90 -4.47 7.72
C THR A 53 -10.29 -3.06 7.29
N PHE A 54 -11.09 -2.94 6.23
CA PHE A 54 -11.62 -1.68 5.75
C PHE A 54 -12.55 -1.03 6.78
N LEU A 55 -13.52 -1.77 7.30
CA LEU A 55 -14.43 -1.28 8.33
C LEU A 55 -13.68 -0.86 9.59
N LEU A 56 -12.71 -1.68 10.05
CA LEU A 56 -11.87 -1.33 11.18
C LEU A 56 -11.10 -0.03 10.94
N THR A 57 -10.55 0.15 9.75
CA THR A 57 -9.81 1.36 9.37
C THR A 57 -10.71 2.59 9.39
N ILE A 58 -11.95 2.48 8.89
CA ILE A 58 -12.91 3.60 8.92
C ILE A 58 -13.27 3.96 10.36
N VAL A 59 -13.64 2.98 11.18
CA VAL A 59 -14.05 3.24 12.58
C VAL A 59 -12.90 3.87 13.36
N ALA A 60 -11.71 3.26 13.32
CA ALA A 60 -10.54 3.81 14.00
C ALA A 60 -10.16 5.20 13.46
N GLY A 61 -10.23 5.38 12.13
CA GLY A 61 -9.98 6.66 11.47
C GLY A 61 -10.97 7.73 11.93
N ALA A 62 -12.26 7.41 12.03
CA ALA A 62 -13.29 8.34 12.47
C ALA A 62 -13.05 8.83 13.90
N PHE A 63 -12.73 7.94 14.84
CA PHE A 63 -12.44 8.33 16.24
C PHE A 63 -11.24 9.27 16.36
N ILE A 64 -10.16 9.01 15.61
CA ILE A 64 -8.97 9.87 15.62
C ILE A 64 -9.29 11.20 14.93
N PHE A 65 -10.04 11.14 13.83
CA PHE A 65 -10.41 12.31 13.03
C PHE A 65 -11.31 13.27 13.81
N GLU A 66 -12.35 12.78 14.47
CA GLU A 66 -13.24 13.57 15.34
C GLU A 66 -12.42 14.39 16.34
N ARG A 67 -11.58 13.72 17.15
CA ARG A 67 -10.78 14.41 18.17
C ARG A 67 -9.81 15.43 17.58
N THR A 68 -9.17 15.09 16.44
CA THR A 68 -8.19 15.96 15.81
C THR A 68 -8.87 17.17 15.18
N LEU A 69 -10.03 16.96 14.55
CA LEU A 69 -10.80 18.04 13.97
C LEU A 69 -11.31 18.98 15.04
N ASP A 70 -11.92 18.50 16.12
CA ASP A 70 -12.45 19.37 17.18
C ASP A 70 -11.37 20.33 17.70
N ILE A 71 -10.21 19.78 18.07
CA ILE A 71 -9.06 20.59 18.53
C ILE A 71 -8.59 21.55 17.44
N GLY A 72 -8.47 21.06 16.20
CA GLY A 72 -7.99 21.85 15.08
C GLY A 72 -8.93 23.00 14.72
N THR A 73 -10.23 22.75 14.69
CA THR A 73 -11.26 23.74 14.38
C THR A 73 -11.41 24.74 15.50
N ASP A 74 -11.35 24.32 16.76
CA ASP A 74 -11.37 25.23 17.91
C ASP A 74 -10.16 26.17 17.87
N ALA A 75 -8.96 25.63 17.64
CA ALA A 75 -7.74 26.45 17.54
C ALA A 75 -7.80 27.44 16.36
N LEU A 76 -8.37 27.01 15.22
CA LEU A 76 -8.53 27.86 14.05
C LEU A 76 -9.55 28.96 14.28
N PHE A 77 -10.70 28.62 14.88
CA PHE A 77 -11.73 29.57 15.29
C PHE A 77 -11.18 30.57 16.31
N ASP A 78 -10.35 30.09 17.23
CA ASP A 78 -9.73 30.91 18.26
C ASP A 78 -8.75 31.91 17.71
N SER A 79 -7.88 31.44 16.83
CA SER A 79 -6.94 32.28 16.11
C SER A 79 -7.64 33.35 15.29
N TYR A 80 -8.78 33.01 14.67
CA TYR A 80 -9.53 33.96 13.84
C TYR A 80 -10.30 35.00 14.66
N ASN A 81 -10.86 34.61 15.81
CA ASN A 81 -11.71 35.47 16.64
C ASN A 81 -11.02 36.04 17.89
N ARG A 82 -9.68 36.07 17.92
CA ARG A 82 -8.91 36.60 19.05
C ARG A 82 -9.40 37.98 19.49
N GLY A 83 -9.59 38.15 20.78
CA GLY A 83 -10.00 39.40 21.42
C GLY A 83 -11.50 39.69 21.35
N LYS A 84 -12.28 38.85 20.65
CA LYS A 84 -13.75 38.96 20.58
C LYS A 84 -14.46 37.92 21.43
N GLN A 85 -13.79 36.81 21.73
CA GLN A 85 -14.42 35.72 22.45
C GLN A 85 -14.53 36.02 23.93
N TRP A 86 -15.56 35.46 24.58
CA TRP A 86 -15.75 35.60 26.02
C TRP A 86 -14.48 35.21 26.79
N LYS A 87 -13.86 34.08 26.47
CA LYS A 87 -12.60 33.63 27.10
C LYS A 87 -11.45 34.64 27.02
N ASP A 88 -11.43 35.51 26.00
CA ASP A 88 -10.42 36.55 25.86
C ASP A 88 -10.74 37.81 26.68
N ILE A 89 -12.02 38.11 26.90
CA ILE A 89 -12.48 39.36 27.56
C ILE A 89 -12.99 39.14 28.99
N LYS A 90 -13.17 37.89 29.43
CA LYS A 90 -13.74 37.50 30.73
C LYS A 90 -13.02 38.16 31.91
N HIS A 91 -11.71 38.28 31.83
CA HIS A 91 -10.86 38.94 32.84
C HIS A 91 -11.23 40.40 33.11
N LYS A 92 -12.03 41.04 32.26
CA LYS A 92 -12.51 42.42 32.45
C LYS A 92 -13.77 42.51 33.31
N TYR A 93 -14.47 41.39 33.51
CA TYR A 93 -15.82 41.35 34.09
C TYR A 93 -15.94 40.41 35.28
N GLU A 94 -14.94 39.57 35.52
CA GLU A 94 -14.86 38.72 36.70
C GLU A 94 -13.70 39.20 37.59
N ASN A 95 -13.99 39.38 38.89
CA ASN A 95 -13.04 39.79 39.93
C ASN A 95 -12.18 38.62 40.39
#